data_AF-A0A3S1DUL2-F1
#
_entry.id   AF-A0A3S1DUL2-F1
#
_cell.length_a   1.000
_cell.length_b   1.000
_cell.length_c   1.000
_cell.angle_alpha   90.00
_cell.angle_beta   90.00
_cell.angle_gamma   90.00
#
_symmetry.space_group_name_H-M   'P 1'
#
loop_
_entity.id
_entity.type
_entity.pdbx_description
1 polymer ?
#
loop_
_entity_poly.entity_id
_entity_poly.type
_entity_poly.pdbx_seq_one_letter_code
_entity_poly.pdbx_strand_id
1 'polypeptide(L)'
;MSIQLSKTLWAGALLGAVLVMSHLSKGEAQDQQQWLTAYCTEAAVWAAEEARGVPLNQRTGQPDYRGIAAEQCPGMRPAGPAIDDDYRAPARLAIPDAAPIQQLVQF
;
A
#
# COMPACT_ATOMS: atom_id res chain seq x y z
N MET A 1 -8.70 -22.86 -49.40
CA MET A 1 -8.92 -21.88 -48.32
C MET A 1 -8.44 -20.53 -48.81
N SER A 2 -9.28 -19.48 -48.79
CA SER A 2 -8.93 -18.17 -49.39
C SER A 2 -7.82 -17.48 -48.58
N ILE A 3 -6.81 -16.93 -49.26
CA ILE A 3 -5.67 -16.21 -48.66
C ILE A 3 -6.13 -14.98 -47.86
N GLN A 4 -7.30 -14.43 -48.19
CA GLN A 4 -7.92 -13.34 -47.44
C GLN A 4 -8.44 -13.81 -46.07
N LEU A 5 -8.97 -15.04 -46.01
CA LEU A 5 -9.52 -15.66 -44.80
C LEU A 5 -8.42 -16.02 -43.79
N SER A 6 -7.24 -16.44 -44.27
CA SER A 6 -6.11 -16.71 -43.37
C SER A 6 -5.53 -15.41 -42.81
N LYS A 7 -5.43 -14.35 -43.59
CA LYS A 7 -4.92 -13.05 -43.13
C LYS A 7 -5.79 -12.42 -42.04
N THR A 8 -7.12 -12.46 -42.18
CA THR A 8 -8.03 -11.92 -41.15
C THR A 8 -7.99 -12.73 -39.87
N LEU A 9 -7.83 -14.05 -39.96
CA LEU A 9 -7.73 -14.95 -38.81
C LEU A 9 -6.44 -14.69 -38.02
N TRP A 10 -5.31 -14.51 -38.72
CA TRP A 10 -4.05 -14.11 -38.09
C TRP A 10 -4.10 -12.71 -37.49
N ALA A 11 -4.73 -11.75 -38.17
CA ALA A 11 -4.91 -10.40 -37.63
C ALA A 11 -5.74 -10.40 -36.34
N GLY A 12 -6.83 -11.17 -36.31
CA GLY A 12 -7.67 -11.34 -35.11
C GLY A 12 -6.90 -12.02 -33.97
N ALA A 13 -6.12 -13.05 -34.27
CA ALA A 13 -5.28 -13.74 -33.27
C ALA A 13 -4.23 -12.82 -32.65
N LEU A 14 -3.56 -12.00 -33.48
CA LEU A 14 -2.56 -11.04 -33.00
C LEU A 14 -3.20 -9.94 -32.13
N LEU A 15 -4.36 -9.41 -32.56
CA LEU A 15 -5.12 -8.44 -31.76
C LEU A 15 -5.54 -9.03 -30.41
N GLY A 16 -6.03 -10.27 -30.40
CA GLY A 16 -6.37 -10.99 -29.18
C GLY A 16 -5.17 -11.14 -28.24
N ALA A 17 -4.00 -11.51 -28.76
CA ALA A 17 -2.78 -11.66 -27.98
C ALA A 17 -2.34 -10.33 -27.32
N VAL A 18 -2.36 -9.22 -28.07
CA VAL A 18 -1.99 -7.89 -27.53
C VAL A 18 -2.94 -7.44 -26.43
N LEU A 19 -4.24 -7.70 -26.57
CA LEU A 19 -5.24 -7.36 -25.55
C LEU A 19 -5.01 -8.15 -24.26
N VAL A 20 -4.72 -9.45 -24.36
CA VAL A 20 -4.41 -10.30 -23.19
C VAL A 20 -3.15 -9.80 -22.47
N MET A 21 -2.07 -9.51 -23.20
CA MET A 21 -0.82 -8.98 -22.62
C MET A 21 -1.02 -7.62 -21.94
N SER A 22 -1.85 -6.76 -22.51
CA SER A 22 -2.16 -5.44 -21.92
C SER A 22 -2.92 -5.54 -20.59
N HIS A 23 -3.72 -6.58 -20.40
CA HIS A 23 -4.40 -6.84 -19.12
C HIS A 23 -3.45 -7.39 -18.05
N LEU A 24 -2.53 -8.28 -18.43
CA LEU A 24 -1.50 -8.81 -17.52
C LEU A 24 -0.56 -7.71 -17.00
N SER A 25 -0.11 -6.82 -17.88
CA SER A 25 0.81 -5.72 -17.52
C SER A 25 0.23 -4.76 -16.46
N LYS A 26 -1.10 -4.56 -16.42
CA LYS A 26 -1.74 -3.72 -15.41
C LYS A 26 -1.67 -4.33 -14.01
N GLY A 27 -1.77 -5.66 -13.91
CA GLY A 27 -1.64 -6.37 -12.62
C GLY A 27 -0.23 -6.24 -12.07
N GLU A 28 0.79 -6.46 -12.91
CA GLU A 28 2.19 -6.37 -12.50
C GLU A 28 2.56 -4.95 -11.99
N ALA A 29 2.04 -3.90 -12.64
CA ALA A 29 2.27 -2.53 -12.18
C ALA A 29 1.61 -2.23 -10.82
N GLN A 30 0.41 -2.79 -10.57
CA GLN A 30 -0.26 -2.65 -9.28
C GLN A 30 0.46 -3.41 -8.18
N ASP A 31 0.92 -4.63 -8.46
CA ASP A 31 1.66 -5.45 -7.50
C ASP A 31 2.98 -4.78 -7.10
N GLN A 32 3.70 -4.19 -8.06
CA GLN A 32 4.91 -3.42 -7.80
C GLN A 32 4.65 -2.20 -6.91
N GLN A 33 3.57 -1.46 -7.17
CA GLN A 33 3.21 -0.31 -6.32
C GLN A 33 2.80 -0.74 -4.90
N GLN A 34 2.06 -1.84 -4.78
CA GLN A 34 1.67 -2.38 -3.47
C GLN A 34 2.88 -2.86 -2.68
N TRP A 35 3.80 -3.59 -3.33
CA TRP A 35 5.06 -4.01 -2.75
C TRP A 35 5.86 -2.82 -2.22
N LEU A 36 6.04 -1.77 -3.03
CA LEU A 36 6.80 -0.60 -2.62
C LEU A 36 6.13 0.15 -1.47
N THR A 37 4.79 0.24 -1.51
CA THR A 37 4.02 0.88 -0.43
C THR A 37 4.17 0.14 0.88
N ALA A 38 4.07 -1.19 0.87
CA ALA A 38 4.27 -2.03 2.05
C ALA A 38 5.70 -1.87 2.59
N TYR A 39 6.71 -1.97 1.71
CA TYR A 39 8.12 -1.78 2.04
C TYR A 39 8.37 -0.44 2.75
N CYS A 40 7.88 0.64 2.15
CA CYS A 40 8.05 1.98 2.70
C CYS A 40 7.33 2.18 4.03
N THR A 41 6.16 1.56 4.19
CA THR A 41 5.40 1.63 5.43
C THR A 41 6.16 0.94 6.56
N GLU A 42 6.67 -0.27 6.34
CA GLU A 42 7.41 -1.03 7.35
C GLU A 42 8.73 -0.36 7.72
N ALA A 43 9.46 0.17 6.73
CA ALA A 43 10.70 0.91 6.96
C ALA A 43 10.46 2.22 7.74
N ALA A 44 9.33 2.90 7.49
CA ALA A 44 8.95 4.07 8.26
C ALA A 44 8.54 3.74 9.71
N VAL A 45 7.90 2.58 9.94
CA VAL A 45 7.63 2.07 11.30
C VAL A 45 8.94 1.83 12.03
N TRP A 46 9.87 1.12 11.40
CA TRP A 46 11.16 0.82 12.00
C TRP A 46 11.92 2.08 12.42
N ALA A 47 12.01 3.06 11.50
CA ALA A 47 12.68 4.33 11.77
C ALA A 47 12.00 5.10 12.92
N ALA A 48 10.68 5.04 13.02
CA ALA A 48 9.94 5.66 14.11
C ALA A 48 10.20 4.99 15.47
N GLU A 49 10.19 3.66 15.50
CA GLU A 49 10.45 2.87 16.69
C GLU A 49 11.90 3.03 17.16
N GLU A 50 12.85 3.11 16.22
CA GLU A 50 14.24 3.44 16.51
C GLU A 50 14.40 4.82 17.13
N ALA A 51 13.77 5.84 16.56
CA ALA A 51 13.78 7.19 17.09
C ALA A 51 13.13 7.28 18.48
N ARG A 52 12.19 6.38 18.80
CA ARG A 52 11.56 6.24 20.12
C ARG A 52 12.37 5.40 21.10
N GLY A 53 13.47 4.77 20.67
CA GLY A 53 14.30 3.91 21.51
C GLY A 53 13.69 2.53 21.79
N VAL A 54 12.75 2.06 20.95
CA VAL A 54 12.17 0.73 21.08
C VAL A 54 13.28 -0.32 20.87
N PRO A 55 13.45 -1.27 21.83
CA PRO A 55 14.41 -2.36 21.71
C PRO A 55 14.21 -3.18 20.44
N LEU A 56 15.30 -3.66 19.84
CA LEU A 56 15.28 -4.40 18.56
C LEU A 56 14.28 -5.58 18.55
N ASN A 57 14.15 -6.27 19.69
CA ASN A 57 13.27 -7.43 19.86
C ASN A 57 11.78 -7.07 20.04
N GLN A 58 11.43 -5.79 20.11
CA GLN A 58 10.07 -5.28 20.28
C GLN A 58 9.63 -4.42 19.08
N ARG A 59 10.48 -4.29 18.06
CA ARG A 59 10.14 -3.52 16.85
C ARG A 59 9.21 -4.33 15.97
N THR A 60 8.19 -3.64 15.46
CA THR A 60 7.17 -4.20 14.56
C THR A 60 7.43 -3.86 13.10
N GLY A 61 8.22 -2.80 12.85
CA GLY A 61 8.65 -2.45 11.51
C GLY A 61 9.69 -3.41 10.93
N GLN A 62 9.92 -3.32 9.63
CA GLN A 62 11.03 -3.98 8.95
C GLN A 62 12.13 -2.95 8.68
N PRO A 63 13.40 -3.21 9.03
CA PRO A 63 14.47 -2.30 8.67
C PRO A 63 14.63 -2.22 7.15
N ASP A 64 15.24 -1.13 6.66
CA ASP A 64 15.56 -0.92 5.26
C ASP A 64 16.66 -1.90 4.78
N TYR A 65 16.31 -3.17 4.58
CA TYR A 65 17.26 -4.21 4.17
C TYR A 65 17.82 -3.98 2.77
N ARG A 66 17.09 -3.29 1.89
CA ARG A 66 17.53 -3.00 0.52
C ARG A 66 18.31 -1.70 0.41
N GLY A 67 18.28 -0.84 1.43
CA GLY A 67 18.92 0.47 1.41
C GLY A 67 18.35 1.41 0.35
N ILE A 68 17.07 1.25 0.00
CA ILE A 68 16.40 2.04 -1.05
C ILE A 68 15.34 2.98 -0.50
N ALA A 69 15.14 2.98 0.82
CA ALA A 69 13.98 3.62 1.40
C ALA A 69 14.15 5.15 1.43
N ALA A 70 15.39 5.65 1.50
CA ALA A 70 15.67 7.09 1.40
C ALA A 70 15.33 7.67 0.01
N GLU A 71 15.47 6.88 -1.06
CA GLU A 71 15.25 7.33 -2.43
C GLU A 71 13.84 7.05 -2.92
N GLN A 72 13.26 5.90 -2.53
CA GLN A 72 12.00 5.40 -3.09
C GLN A 72 10.78 5.65 -2.20
N CYS A 73 10.97 5.99 -0.92
CA CYS A 73 9.86 6.23 0.00
C CYS A 73 9.60 7.73 0.18
N PRO A 74 8.57 8.28 -0.48
CA PRO A 74 8.28 9.70 -0.40
C PRO A 74 7.84 10.08 1.03
N GLY A 75 8.62 10.95 1.67
CA GLY A 75 8.24 11.63 2.89
C GLY A 75 8.01 10.72 4.10
N MET A 76 8.79 9.63 4.22
CA MET A 76 8.78 8.70 5.36
C MET A 76 8.36 9.38 6.66
N ARG A 77 7.07 9.23 6.97
CA ARG A 77 6.46 9.82 8.14
C ARG A 77 6.48 8.73 9.20
N PRO A 78 6.96 9.00 10.41
CA PRO A 78 7.04 7.98 11.43
C PRO A 78 5.67 7.34 11.63
N ALA A 79 5.64 6.00 11.73
CA ALA A 79 4.41 5.31 12.08
C ALA A 79 3.85 5.89 13.38
N GLY A 80 2.52 5.87 13.52
CA GLY A 80 1.84 6.31 14.74
C GLY A 80 2.40 5.63 16.01
N PRO A 81 2.00 6.07 17.20
CA PRO A 81 2.41 5.42 18.45
C PRO A 81 2.26 3.90 18.34
N ALA A 82 3.29 3.15 18.76
CA ALA A 82 3.19 1.70 18.84
C ALA A 82 2.03 1.38 19.79
N ILE A 83 1.07 0.58 19.32
CA ILE A 83 -0.01 0.09 20.17
C ILE A 83 0.59 -1.09 20.93
N ASP A 84 0.87 -0.93 22.21
CA ASP A 84 1.28 -2.04 23.08
C ASP A 84 0.15 -3.10 23.10
N ASP A 85 0.47 -4.40 23.14
CA ASP A 85 -0.54 -5.46 23.25
C ASP A 85 -1.35 -5.37 24.58
N ASP A 86 -0.81 -4.70 25.60
CA ASP A 86 -1.50 -4.34 26.84
C ASP A 86 -2.39 -3.09 26.71
N TYR A 87 -2.39 -2.43 25.55
CA TYR A 87 -3.18 -1.24 25.28
C TYR A 87 -4.64 -1.62 24.99
N ARG A 88 -5.43 -1.78 26.05
CA ARG A 88 -6.88 -1.56 25.97
C ARG A 88 -7.09 -0.08 25.68
N ALA A 89 -7.21 0.27 24.40
CA ALA A 89 -7.38 1.66 23.99
C ALA A 89 -8.47 2.34 24.83
N PRO A 90 -8.20 3.51 25.45
CA PRO A 90 -9.27 4.30 26.01
C PRO A 90 -10.21 4.63 24.86
N ALA A 91 -11.51 4.47 25.07
CA ALA A 91 -12.58 4.65 24.09
C ALA A 91 -12.65 6.06 23.42
N ARG A 92 -11.62 6.90 23.59
CA ARG A 92 -11.47 8.20 22.93
C ARG A 92 -10.92 8.13 21.50
N LEU A 93 -10.43 6.98 21.05
CA LEU A 93 -10.07 6.74 19.64
C LEU A 93 -11.13 5.91 18.89
N ALA A 94 -12.13 5.38 19.59
CA ALA A 94 -13.35 4.93 18.95
C ALA A 94 -14.09 6.18 18.50
N ILE A 95 -14.08 6.45 17.19
CA ILE A 95 -15.04 7.36 16.58
C ILE A 95 -16.42 6.91 17.08
N PRO A 96 -17.17 7.73 17.83
CA PRO A 96 -18.52 7.35 18.16
C PRO A 96 -19.33 7.43 16.87
N ASP A 97 -19.81 6.30 16.36
CA ASP A 97 -20.88 6.22 15.35
C ASP A 97 -22.22 6.82 15.85
N ALA A 98 -22.20 7.59 16.94
CA ALA A 98 -23.34 8.25 17.55
C ALA A 98 -22.92 9.60 18.15
N ALA A 99 -22.54 10.56 17.32
CA ALA A 99 -22.67 11.97 17.69
C ALA A 99 -24.03 12.47 17.17
N PRO A 100 -25.00 12.85 18.03
CA PRO A 100 -26.20 13.50 17.56
C PRO A 100 -25.83 14.87 16.95
N ILE A 101 -26.26 15.12 15.72
CA ILE A 101 -25.94 16.27 14.85
C ILE A 101 -26.36 17.65 15.43
N GLN A 102 -26.96 17.72 16.62
CA GLN A 102 -27.71 18.90 17.06
C GLN A 102 -26.95 19.96 17.88
N GLN A 103 -25.63 19.91 18.02
CA GLN A 103 -24.89 20.92 18.79
C GLN A 103 -23.95 21.84 18.00
N LEU A 104 -23.93 21.74 16.66
CA LEU A 104 -23.39 22.84 15.85
C LEU A 104 -24.53 23.78 15.48
N VAL A 105 -24.42 25.03 15.92
CA VAL A 105 -25.33 26.17 15.74
C VAL A 105 -26.27 26.36 16.93
N GLN A 106 -25.88 27.22 17.88
CA GLN A 106 -26.55 28.52 18.08
C GLN A 106 -25.54 29.54 18.62
N PHE A 107 -25.76 30.80 18.23
CA PHE A 107 -24.93 31.99 18.45
C PHE A 107 -24.86 32.40 19.93
#